data_AF-I3ZJ92-F1
#
_entry.id   AF-I3ZJ92-F1
#
_cell.length_a   1.000
_cell.length_b   1.000
_cell.length_c   1.000
_cell.angle_alpha   90.00
_cell.angle_beta   90.00
_cell.angle_gamma   90.00
#
_symmetry.space_group_name_H-M   'P 1'
#
loop_
_entity.id
_entity.type
_entity.pdbx_description
1 polymer ?
#
loop_
_entity_poly.entity_id
_entity_poly.type
_entity_poly.pdbx_seq_one_letter_code
_entity_poly.pdbx_strand_id
1 'polypeptide(L)'
;MTKPKQIVMHCPCGNAKVLAKGLCSTCYTLKRQDEEYFGGHREEVLKRDDYRCRVPGCTTVKRGKRSVAVHHREAGNSDPAKMLTLCLPCHAKVTRTFYVQNDWPEFLRVLWREQHPEGHEQSALSFATVAPQAKNVLLFKEMGDRPSARRARQR
;
A
#
# COMPACT_ATOMS: atom_id res chain seq x y z
N MET A 1 -16.53 -1.33 57.81
CA MET A 1 -15.18 -1.83 57.47
C MET A 1 -15.17 -2.24 56.00
N THR A 2 -14.54 -1.46 55.13
CA THR A 2 -14.32 -1.84 53.73
C THR A 2 -13.29 -2.96 53.67
N LYS A 3 -13.64 -4.10 53.06
CA LYS A 3 -12.70 -5.22 52.87
C LYS A 3 -11.46 -4.73 52.12
N PRO A 4 -10.23 -5.12 52.53
CA PRO A 4 -9.03 -4.79 51.78
C PRO A 4 -9.17 -5.34 50.36
N LYS A 5 -9.14 -4.46 49.35
CA LYS A 5 -9.10 -4.88 47.95
C LYS A 5 -7.70 -5.38 47.66
N GLN A 6 -7.59 -6.66 47.31
CA GLN A 6 -6.36 -7.24 46.78
C GLN A 6 -5.95 -6.44 45.53
N ILE A 7 -4.78 -5.79 45.62
CA ILE A 7 -4.19 -5.02 44.53
C ILE A 7 -3.27 -5.93 43.72
N VAL A 8 -3.36 -5.81 42.40
CA VAL A 8 -2.51 -6.58 41.49
C VAL A 8 -1.07 -6.05 41.63
N MET A 9 -0.14 -6.90 42.03
CA MET A 9 1.26 -6.51 42.27
C MET A 9 2.07 -6.39 40.97
N HIS A 10 1.58 -6.97 39.87
CA HIS A 10 2.25 -6.98 38.57
C HIS A 10 1.23 -6.70 37.46
N CYS A 11 1.67 -5.97 36.43
CA CYS A 11 0.94 -5.86 35.17
C CYS A 11 0.86 -7.24 34.48
N PRO A 12 -0.21 -7.57 33.74
CA PRO A 12 -0.29 -8.81 32.95
C PRO A 12 0.87 -9.00 31.96
N CYS A 13 1.56 -7.94 31.55
CA CYS A 13 2.77 -8.03 30.73
C CYS A 13 4.04 -8.44 31.50
N GLY A 14 3.93 -8.70 32.81
CA GLY A 14 5.05 -9.07 33.69
C GLY A 14 5.76 -7.88 34.37
N ASN A 15 5.40 -6.64 34.04
CA ASN A 15 6.03 -5.47 34.65
C ASN A 15 5.53 -5.25 36.09
N ALA A 16 6.45 -5.22 37.07
CA ALA A 16 6.15 -5.01 38.48
C ALA A 16 5.67 -3.58 38.81
N LYS A 17 6.00 -2.58 37.98
CA LYS A 17 5.60 -1.19 38.22
C LYS A 17 4.20 -0.95 37.65
N VAL A 18 3.18 -1.12 38.48
CA VAL A 18 1.79 -0.82 38.15
C VAL A 18 1.53 0.68 38.32
N LEU A 19 0.95 1.32 37.29
CA LEU A 19 0.55 2.72 37.30
C LEU A 19 -0.92 2.88 37.70
N ALA A 20 -1.84 2.28 36.94
CA ALA A 20 -3.29 2.44 37.13
C ALA A 20 -4.06 1.25 36.52
N LYS A 21 -5.25 0.95 37.05
CA LYS A 21 -6.13 -0.16 36.61
C LYS A 21 -5.42 -1.53 36.53
N GLY A 22 -4.40 -1.76 37.37
CA GLY A 22 -3.60 -2.99 37.33
C GLY A 22 -2.63 -3.08 36.13
N LEU A 23 -2.37 -1.98 35.43
CA LEU A 23 -1.48 -1.92 34.27
C LEU A 23 -0.24 -1.06 34.54
N CYS A 24 0.90 -1.44 33.96
CA CYS A 24 2.07 -0.56 33.90
C CYS A 24 1.84 0.63 32.97
N SER A 25 2.71 1.65 33.02
CA SER A 25 2.56 2.86 32.20
C SER A 25 2.40 2.57 30.70
N THR A 26 3.19 1.63 30.16
CA THR A 26 3.11 1.23 28.75
C THR A 26 1.77 0.57 28.42
N CYS A 27 1.36 -0.45 29.17
CA CYS A 27 0.10 -1.16 28.91
C CYS A 27 -1.12 -0.26 29.15
N TYR A 28 -1.04 0.64 30.12
CA TYR A 28 -2.07 1.65 30.36
C TYR A 28 -2.23 2.60 29.16
N THR A 29 -1.12 3.13 28.63
CA THR A 29 -1.15 3.99 27.45
C THR A 29 -1.66 3.25 26.22
N LEU A 30 -1.19 2.03 25.97
CA LEU A 30 -1.65 1.22 24.84
C LEU A 30 -3.14 0.91 24.92
N LYS A 31 -3.65 0.54 26.11
CA LYS A 31 -5.08 0.29 26.31
C LYS A 31 -5.90 1.56 26.09
N ARG A 32 -5.43 2.70 26.60
CA ARG A 32 -6.13 3.98 26.40
C ARG A 32 -6.15 4.38 24.92
N GLN A 33 -5.04 4.20 24.19
CA GLN A 33 -4.98 4.45 22.75
C GLN A 33 -5.88 3.50 21.96
N ASP A 34 -5.99 2.24 22.39
CA ASP A 34 -6.93 1.28 21.80
C ASP A 34 -8.38 1.72 21.99
N GLU A 35 -8.75 2.11 23.22
CA GLU A 35 -10.06 2.67 23.55
C GLU A 35 -10.35 3.96 22.75
N GLU A 36 -9.40 4.88 22.68
CA GLU A 36 -9.55 6.20 22.04
C GLU A 36 -9.63 6.12 20.51
N TYR A 37 -8.78 5.30 19.87
CA TYR A 37 -8.68 5.28 18.41
C TYR A 37 -9.42 4.12 17.76
N PHE A 38 -9.63 3.00 18.46
CA PHE A 38 -10.20 1.78 17.89
C PHE A 38 -11.38 1.23 18.70
N GLY A 39 -11.89 1.97 19.69
CA GLY A 39 -12.99 1.52 20.55
C GLY A 39 -12.64 0.30 21.43
N GLY A 40 -11.35 -0.03 21.58
CA GLY A 40 -10.90 -1.24 22.27
C GLY A 40 -10.93 -2.51 21.41
N HIS A 41 -11.16 -2.38 20.10
CA HIS A 41 -11.32 -3.51 19.18
C HIS A 41 -10.06 -3.82 18.36
N ARG A 42 -8.93 -3.13 18.59
CA ARG A 42 -7.74 -3.31 17.76
C ARG A 42 -7.26 -4.76 17.72
N GLU A 43 -7.17 -5.43 18.88
CA GLU A 43 -6.70 -6.82 18.94
C GLU A 43 -7.71 -7.81 18.36
N GLU A 44 -9.01 -7.53 18.49
CA GLU A 44 -10.09 -8.32 17.90
C GLU A 44 -9.99 -8.31 16.36
N VAL A 45 -9.85 -7.12 15.77
CA VAL A 45 -9.70 -6.94 14.32
C VAL A 45 -8.43 -7.63 13.81
N LEU A 46 -7.30 -7.44 14.50
CA LEU A 46 -6.03 -8.08 14.14
C LEU A 46 -6.14 -9.61 14.18
N LYS A 47 -6.77 -10.16 15.22
CA LYS A 47 -6.95 -11.62 15.37
C LYS A 47 -7.89 -12.18 14.31
N ARG A 48 -9.00 -11.50 14.01
CA ARG A 48 -9.94 -11.86 12.94
C ARG A 48 -9.23 -11.97 11.59
N ASP A 49 -8.29 -11.05 11.34
CA ASP A 49 -7.55 -10.98 10.08
C ASP A 49 -6.25 -11.82 10.09
N ASP A 50 -6.07 -12.71 11.09
CA ASP A 50 -4.88 -13.55 11.29
C ASP A 50 -3.56 -12.75 11.34
N TYR A 51 -3.62 -11.48 11.77
CA TYR A 51 -2.52 -10.53 11.75
C TYR A 51 -1.89 -10.38 10.35
N ARG A 52 -2.69 -10.54 9.29
CA ARG A 52 -2.28 -10.43 7.89
C ARG A 52 -2.96 -9.26 7.20
N CYS A 53 -2.30 -8.76 6.16
CA CYS A 53 -2.90 -7.78 5.28
C CYS A 53 -4.11 -8.38 4.58
N ARG A 54 -5.25 -7.69 4.62
CA ARG A 54 -6.48 -8.11 3.95
C ARG A 54 -6.50 -7.81 2.45
N VAL A 55 -5.52 -7.07 1.93
CA VAL A 55 -5.38 -6.85 0.48
C VAL A 55 -5.02 -8.17 -0.20
N PRO A 56 -5.85 -8.67 -1.14
CA PRO A 56 -5.57 -9.92 -1.85
C PRO A 56 -4.21 -9.89 -2.56
N GLY A 57 -3.46 -10.99 -2.50
CA GLY A 57 -2.14 -11.09 -3.15
C GLY A 57 -1.02 -10.29 -2.49
N CYS A 58 -1.27 -9.62 -1.36
CA CYS A 58 -0.24 -8.86 -0.64
C CYS A 58 0.79 -9.79 0.02
N THR A 59 2.01 -9.83 -0.53
CA THR A 59 3.13 -10.63 0.01
C THR A 59 4.06 -9.83 0.93
N THR A 60 3.73 -8.57 1.20
CA THR A 60 4.61 -7.61 1.89
C THR A 60 4.74 -7.88 3.40
N VAL A 61 3.93 -8.78 3.96
CA VAL A 61 3.98 -9.16 5.38
C VAL A 61 5.15 -10.12 5.64
N LYS A 62 6.38 -9.68 5.36
CA LYS A 62 7.61 -10.46 5.66
C LYS A 62 8.06 -10.33 7.12
N ARG A 63 7.48 -9.41 7.92
CA ARG A 63 7.99 -9.00 9.24
C ARG A 63 7.02 -9.23 10.42
N GLY A 64 6.05 -10.14 10.28
CA GLY A 64 5.15 -10.55 11.37
C GLY A 64 4.25 -9.43 11.92
N LYS A 65 3.75 -9.58 13.15
CA LYS A 65 2.74 -8.71 13.79
C LYS A 65 3.09 -7.21 13.86
N ARG A 66 4.38 -6.85 13.79
CA ARG A 66 4.85 -5.44 13.81
C ARG A 66 4.75 -4.73 12.46
N SER A 67 4.37 -5.45 11.40
CA SER A 67 4.28 -4.92 10.04
C SER A 67 2.86 -4.62 9.58
N VAL A 68 1.89 -4.69 10.50
CA VAL A 68 0.47 -4.46 10.23
C VAL A 68 -0.13 -3.39 11.15
N ALA A 69 -1.15 -2.72 10.65
CA ALA A 69 -1.94 -1.69 11.32
C ALA A 69 -3.43 -1.93 11.07
N VAL A 70 -4.27 -1.49 12.02
CA VAL A 70 -5.72 -1.44 11.84
C VAL A 70 -6.08 -0.15 11.11
N HIS A 71 -6.86 -0.29 10.06
CA HIS A 71 -7.38 0.77 9.21
C HIS A 71 -8.88 0.90 9.39
N HIS A 72 -9.37 2.13 9.51
CA HIS A 72 -10.80 2.45 9.48
C HIS A 72 -11.23 2.68 8.03
N ARG A 73 -12.28 2.00 7.57
CA ARG A 73 -12.88 2.29 6.25
C ARG A 73 -13.69 3.59 6.27
N GLU A 74 -14.27 3.91 7.43
CA GLU A 74 -14.96 5.16 7.68
C GLU A 74 -14.24 5.90 8.82
N ALA A 75 -13.75 7.11 8.56
CA ALA A 75 -13.01 7.88 9.54
C ALA A 75 -13.84 8.12 10.81
N GLY A 76 -13.26 7.81 11.98
CA GLY A 76 -13.91 7.96 13.28
C GLY A 76 -14.93 6.87 13.64
N ASN A 77 -15.15 5.88 12.77
CA ASN A 77 -16.06 4.77 13.05
C ASN A 77 -15.30 3.54 13.55
N SER A 78 -15.31 3.32 14.87
CA SER A 78 -14.66 2.17 15.51
C SER A 78 -15.54 0.89 15.55
N ASP A 79 -16.49 0.73 14.62
CA ASP A 79 -17.17 -0.56 14.41
C ASP A 79 -16.17 -1.59 13.85
N PRO A 80 -15.93 -2.74 14.53
CA PRO A 80 -15.03 -3.79 14.05
C PRO A 80 -15.33 -4.26 12.63
N ALA A 81 -16.60 -4.25 12.20
CA ALA A 81 -16.99 -4.64 10.84
C ALA A 81 -16.47 -3.65 9.77
N LYS A 82 -16.19 -2.41 10.16
CA LYS A 82 -15.66 -1.34 9.31
C LYS A 82 -14.17 -1.08 9.53
N MET A 83 -13.51 -1.94 10.29
CA MET A 83 -12.07 -1.94 10.48
C MET A 83 -11.43 -3.15 9.81
N LEU A 84 -10.19 -3.00 9.33
CA LEU A 84 -9.42 -4.11 8.75
C LEU A 84 -7.92 -3.95 8.93
N THR A 85 -7.23 -5.08 8.85
CA THR A 85 -5.78 -5.15 8.99
C THR A 85 -5.09 -4.94 7.66
N LEU A 86 -4.22 -3.93 7.59
CA LEU A 86 -3.36 -3.63 6.44
C LEU A 86 -1.89 -3.73 6.84
N CYS A 87 -1.03 -4.16 5.91
CA CYS A 87 0.40 -3.96 6.10
C CYS A 87 0.75 -2.46 6.01
N LEU A 88 1.84 -2.04 6.66
CA LEU A 88 2.24 -0.62 6.67
C LEU A 88 2.33 0.02 5.26
N PRO A 89 2.87 -0.68 4.23
CA PRO A 89 2.88 -0.13 2.87
C PRO A 89 1.49 0.07 2.27
N CYS A 90 0.60 -0.92 2.40
CA CYS A 90 -0.79 -0.79 1.92
C CYS A 90 -1.56 0.28 2.70
N HIS A 91 -1.34 0.36 4.02
CA HIS A 91 -1.93 1.40 4.86
C HIS A 91 -1.47 2.80 4.43
N ALA A 92 -0.17 2.97 4.18
CA ALA A 92 0.38 4.25 3.71
C ALA A 92 -0.15 4.61 2.32
N LYS A 93 -0.29 3.64 1.41
CA LYS A 93 -0.91 3.85 0.10
C LYS A 93 -2.33 4.39 0.25
N VAL A 94 -3.16 3.74 1.05
CA VAL A 94 -4.55 4.16 1.25
C VAL A 94 -4.65 5.52 1.95
N THR A 95 -3.79 5.83 2.92
CA THR A 95 -3.97 7.02 3.79
C THR A 95 -3.17 8.25 3.40
N ARG A 96 -2.11 8.12 2.60
CA ARG A 96 -1.16 9.22 2.33
C ARG A 96 -1.01 9.61 0.87
N THR A 97 -1.63 8.88 -0.06
CA THR A 97 -1.52 9.20 -1.48
C THR A 97 -2.66 10.11 -1.91
N PHE A 98 -2.34 11.17 -2.65
CA PHE A 98 -3.32 12.14 -3.16
C PHE A 98 -4.03 11.67 -4.43
N TYR A 99 -3.44 10.70 -5.14
CA TYR A 99 -3.97 10.16 -6.37
C TYR A 99 -3.79 8.64 -6.38
N VAL A 100 -4.81 7.94 -6.86
CA VAL A 100 -4.77 6.49 -7.07
C VAL A 100 -4.39 6.18 -8.51
N GLN A 101 -3.52 5.19 -8.71
CA GLN A 101 -3.18 4.69 -10.04
C GLN A 101 -4.12 3.53 -10.41
N ASN A 102 -4.53 3.47 -11.67
CA ASN A 102 -5.46 2.44 -12.16
C ASN A 102 -4.92 1.01 -12.10
N ASP A 103 -3.60 0.83 -12.05
CA ASP A 103 -2.93 -0.46 -11.96
C ASP A 103 -2.92 -1.03 -10.52
N TRP A 104 -3.39 -0.26 -9.53
CA TRP A 104 -3.50 -0.76 -8.17
C TRP A 104 -4.57 -1.87 -8.08
N PRO A 105 -4.35 -2.88 -7.21
CA PRO A 105 -5.35 -3.88 -6.89
C PRO A 105 -6.70 -3.24 -6.58
N GLU A 106 -7.78 -3.77 -7.14
CA GLU A 106 -9.14 -3.21 -7.00
C GLU A 106 -9.51 -2.93 -5.54
N PHE A 107 -9.21 -3.87 -4.64
CA PHE A 107 -9.46 -3.72 -3.22
C PHE A 107 -8.78 -2.47 -2.62
N LEU A 108 -7.54 -2.16 -3.02
CA LEU A 108 -6.85 -0.95 -2.57
C LEU A 108 -7.49 0.32 -3.16
N ARG A 109 -7.96 0.27 -4.41
CA ARG A 109 -8.66 1.41 -5.04
C ARG A 109 -9.97 1.72 -4.32
N VAL A 110 -10.74 0.69 -3.95
CA VAL A 110 -11.96 0.86 -3.14
C VAL A 110 -11.64 1.52 -1.80
N LEU A 111 -10.69 0.98 -1.04
CA LEU A 111 -10.29 1.58 0.25
C LEU A 111 -9.79 3.03 0.11
N TRP A 112 -9.05 3.32 -0.97
CA TRP A 112 -8.57 4.67 -1.22
C TRP A 112 -9.72 5.66 -1.47
N ARG A 113 -10.72 5.28 -2.28
CA ARG A 113 -11.91 6.12 -2.56
C ARG A 113 -12.75 6.37 -1.31
N GLU A 114 -12.87 5.37 -0.43
CA GLU A 114 -13.55 5.53 0.85
C GLU A 114 -12.88 6.58 1.73
N GLN A 115 -11.54 6.63 1.70
CA GLN A 115 -10.76 7.60 2.45
C GLN A 115 -10.68 8.98 1.78
N HIS A 116 -10.88 9.04 0.45
CA HIS A 116 -10.74 10.23 -0.40
C HIS A 116 -11.95 10.37 -1.32
N PRO A 117 -13.14 10.74 -0.80
CA PRO A 117 -14.36 10.83 -1.61
C PRO A 117 -14.27 11.87 -2.75
N GLU A 118 -13.52 12.96 -2.52
CA GLU A 118 -13.25 14.01 -3.52
C GLU A 118 -11.95 13.75 -4.31
N GLY A 119 -11.35 12.57 -4.14
CA GLY A 119 -10.07 12.22 -4.74
C GLY A 119 -10.18 11.90 -6.24
N HIS A 120 -9.15 12.27 -7.01
CA HIS A 120 -9.10 12.00 -8.45
C HIS A 120 -8.21 10.80 -8.79
N GLU A 121 -8.67 9.98 -9.73
CA GLU A 121 -7.88 8.87 -10.27
C GLU A 121 -6.92 9.34 -11.36
N GLN A 122 -5.72 8.78 -11.37
CA GLN A 122 -4.73 9.01 -12.41
C GLN A 122 -4.53 7.75 -13.25
N SER A 123 -4.73 7.90 -14.56
CA SER A 123 -4.43 6.87 -15.54
C SER A 123 -2.98 7.05 -16.01
N ALA A 124 -2.19 5.97 -15.96
CA ALA A 124 -0.88 5.98 -16.61
C ALA A 124 -1.09 6.09 -18.13
N LEU A 125 -0.59 7.17 -18.73
CA LEU A 125 -0.55 7.29 -20.18
C LEU A 125 0.62 6.44 -20.71
N SER A 126 0.32 5.52 -21.62
CA SER A 126 1.37 4.83 -22.37
C SER A 126 1.90 5.77 -23.44
N PHE A 127 3.16 6.19 -23.29
CA PHE A 127 3.90 6.91 -24.33
C PHE A 127 4.60 5.97 -25.31
N ALA A 128 4.26 4.67 -25.30
CA ALA A 128 4.76 3.73 -26.29
C ALA A 128 4.27 4.17 -27.67
N THR A 129 5.12 4.89 -28.40
CA THR A 129 4.89 5.19 -29.80
C THR A 129 5.00 3.87 -30.55
N VAL A 130 3.94 3.49 -31.26
CA VAL A 130 4.06 2.49 -32.32
C VAL A 130 5.01 3.13 -33.32
N ALA A 131 6.30 2.78 -33.27
CA ALA A 131 7.25 3.25 -34.25
C ALA A 131 6.68 2.84 -35.62
N PRO A 132 6.33 3.79 -36.51
CA PRO A 132 5.92 3.42 -37.84
C PRO A 132 7.06 2.57 -38.43
N GLN A 133 6.73 1.43 -39.03
CA GLN A 133 7.73 0.60 -39.71
C GLN A 133 8.55 1.52 -40.60
N ALA A 134 9.85 1.62 -40.30
CA ALA A 134 10.78 2.41 -41.09
C ALA A 134 10.78 1.82 -42.50
N LYS A 135 10.05 2.47 -43.41
CA LYS A 135 10.18 2.17 -44.83
C LYS A 135 11.53 2.70 -45.25
N ASN A 136 12.48 1.79 -45.47
CA ASN A 136 13.73 2.11 -46.14
C ASN A 136 13.38 2.57 -47.57
N VAL A 137 13.31 3.88 -47.76
CA VAL A 137 13.21 4.48 -49.09
C VAL A 137 14.64 4.72 -49.56
N LEU A 138 15.03 4.09 -50.67
CA LEU A 138 16.29 4.40 -51.33
C LEU A 138 16.27 5.87 -51.73
N LEU A 139 17.10 6.68 -51.08
CA LEU A 139 17.13 8.14 -51.25
C LEU A 139 17.63 8.56 -52.63
N PHE A 140 18.30 7.65 -53.35
CA PHE A 140 18.81 7.88 -54.69
C PHE A 140 18.49 6.68 -55.58
N LYS A 141 17.84 6.95 -56.71
CA LYS A 141 17.67 6.00 -57.80
C LYS A 141 19.05 5.78 -58.42
N GLU A 142 19.53 4.54 -58.43
CA GLU A 142 20.77 4.18 -59.13
C GLU A 142 20.66 4.70 -60.58
N MET A 143 21.43 5.73 -60.91
CA MET A 143 21.58 6.17 -62.28
C MET A 143 22.42 5.11 -62.97
N GLY A 144 21.78 4.42 -63.92
CA GLY A 144 22.35 3.30 -64.64
C GLY A 144 23.71 3.58 -65.27
N ASP A 145 24.47 2.49 -65.39
CA ASP A 145 25.78 2.39 -66.02
C ASP A 145 25.96 3.28 -67.25
N ARG A 146 26.98 4.15 -67.20
CA ARG A 146 27.49 4.83 -68.39
C ARG A 146 28.26 3.82 -69.25
N PRO A 147 28.05 3.78 -70.58
CA PRO A 147 28.74 2.84 -71.43
C PRO A 147 30.24 3.19 -71.55
N SER A 148 31.09 2.17 -71.43
CA SER A 148 32.54 2.28 -71.58
C SER A 148 32.91 2.58 -73.03
N ALA A 149 33.58 3.71 -73.28
CA ALA A 149 34.13 4.02 -74.60
C ALA A 149 35.51 3.35 -74.77
N ARG A 150 35.56 2.28 -75.57
CA ARG A 150 36.80 1.68 -76.07
C ARG A 150 37.49 2.67 -77.03
N ARG A 151 38.74 3.03 -76.77
CA ARG A 151 39.62 3.68 -77.77
C ARG A 151 40.35 2.61 -78.57
N ALA A 152 40.06 2.54 -79.87
CA ALA A 152 40.88 1.82 -80.84
C ALA A 152 42.14 2.65 -81.16
N ARG A 153 43.32 2.05 -81.05
CA ARG A 153 44.57 2.59 -81.63
C ARG A 153 44.73 2.00 -83.03
N GLN A 154 44.81 2.84 -84.05
CA GLN A 154 45.33 2.46 -85.37
C GLN A 154 46.77 2.99 -85.50
N ARG A 155 47.64 2.07 -85.91
CA ARG A 155 49.01 2.14 -86.48
C ARG A 155 49.88 3.36 -86.15
#